data_AF-A0A9X0I5Y5-F1
#
_entry.id   AF-A0A9X0I5Y5-F1
#
_cell.length_a   1.000
_cell.length_b   1.000
_cell.length_c   1.000
_cell.angle_alpha   90.00
_cell.angle_beta   90.00
_cell.angle_gamma   90.00
#
_symmetry.space_group_name_H-M   'P 1'
#
loop_
_entity.id
_entity.type
_entity.pdbx_description
1 polymer ?
#
loop_
_entity_poly.entity_id
_entity_poly.type
_entity_poly.pdbx_seq_one_letter_code
_entity_poly.pdbx_strand_id
1 'polypeptide(L)' 'MTGGPERMILAVHVRGLDGMCAGCRVWWARLVPYPCWQVEWATSRQARASVARFLGGVR' A
#
# COMPACT_ATOMS: atom_id res chain seq x y z
N MET A 1 -6.52 -0.88 -17.92
CA MET A 1 -6.57 -0.73 -16.46
C MET A 1 -5.23 -1.17 -15.88
N THR A 2 -4.29 -0.28 -15.64
CA THR A 2 -3.00 -0.67 -15.02
C THR A 2 -2.75 0.22 -13.81
N GLY A 3 -3.44 -0.10 -12.71
CA GLY A 3 -2.95 0.30 -11.41
C GLY A 3 -1.68 -0.50 -11.14
N GLY A 4 -0.54 0.17 -10.94
CA GLY A 4 0.72 -0.52 -10.62
C GLY A 4 0.60 -1.38 -9.35
N PRO A 5 1.62 -2.20 -9.04
CA PRO A 5 1.63 -3.09 -7.89
C PRO A 5 1.20 -2.42 -6.57
N GLU A 6 1.54 -1.14 -6.39
CA GLU A 6 1.13 -0.33 -5.24
C GLU A 6 -0.39 -0.26 -5.09
N ARG A 7 -1.11 -0.07 -6.20
CA ARG A 7 -2.57 0.08 -6.20
C ARG A 7 -3.27 -1.22 -5.86
N MET A 8 -2.74 -2.35 -6.37
CA MET A 8 -3.24 -3.67 -6.04
C MET A 8 -2.99 -4.02 -4.56
N ILE A 9 -1.78 -3.70 -4.06
CA ILE A 9 -1.46 -3.89 -2.65
C ILE A 9 -2.40 -3.10 -1.75
N LEU A 10 -2.60 -1.81 -2.00
CA LEU A 10 -3.48 -0.98 -1.16
C LEU A 10 -4.96 -1.39 -1.25
N ALA A 11 -5.39 -1.98 -2.37
CA ALA A 11 -6.75 -2.48 -2.51
C ALA A 11 -7.03 -3.75 -1.68
N VAL A 12 -6.01 -4.60 -1.48
CA VAL A 12 -6.17 -5.89 -0.79
C VAL A 12 -5.74 -5.82 0.67
N HIS A 13 -4.66 -5.10 0.96
CA HIS A 13 -4.09 -4.99 2.31
C HIS A 13 -4.77 -3.86 3.10
N VAL A 14 -6.03 -4.07 3.49
CA VAL A 14 -6.83 -3.11 4.27
C VAL A 14 -6.84 -3.43 5.78
N ARG A 15 -7.19 -2.44 6.60
CA ARG A 15 -7.37 -2.59 8.06
C ARG A 15 -8.64 -3.41 8.34
N GLY A 16 -8.47 -4.57 8.98
CA GLY A 16 -9.58 -5.35 9.53
C GLY A 16 -10.12 -4.76 10.84
N LEU A 17 -11.29 -5.22 11.28
CA LEU A 17 -11.95 -4.76 12.51
C LEU A 17 -11.10 -5.00 13.78
N ASP A 18 -10.22 -6.00 13.74
CA ASP A 18 -9.28 -6.35 14.80
C ASP A 18 -7.94 -5.58 14.71
N GLY A 19 -7.86 -4.57 13.82
CA GLY A 19 -6.65 -3.79 13.61
C GLY A 19 -5.57 -4.53 12.82
N MET A 20 -5.81 -5.76 12.36
CA MET A 20 -4.85 -6.54 11.58
C MET A 20 -5.02 -6.30 10.07
N CYS A 21 -3.99 -6.62 9.29
CA CYS A 21 -4.03 -6.53 7.84
C CYS A 21 -4.82 -7.70 7.23
N ALA A 22 -5.94 -7.40 6.59
CA ALA A 22 -6.81 -8.40 5.96
C ALA A 22 -6.09 -9.16 4.84
N GLY A 23 -5.36 -8.45 3.97
CA GLY A 23 -4.61 -9.08 2.86
C GLY A 23 -3.54 -10.08 3.33
N CYS A 24 -2.81 -9.74 4.40
CA CYS A 24 -1.81 -10.66 4.96
C CYS A 24 -2.44 -11.92 5.55
N ARG A 25 -3.64 -11.80 6.14
CA ARG A 25 -4.40 -12.95 6.63
C ARG A 25 -4.93 -13.82 5.50
N VAL A 26 -5.54 -13.22 4.48
CA VAL A 26 -6.20 -13.96 3.39
C VAL A 26 -5.19 -14.73 2.52
N TRP A 27 -4.04 -14.13 2.21
CA TRP A 27 -3.07 -14.76 1.28
C TRP A 27 -2.03 -15.63 1.97
N TRP A 28 -1.62 -15.24 3.16
CA TRP A 28 -0.47 -15.86 3.84
C TRP A 28 -0.83 -16.50 5.18
N ALA A 29 -2.09 -16.43 5.59
CA ALA A 29 -2.55 -16.86 6.92
C ALA A 29 -1.75 -16.19 8.07
N ARG A 30 -1.23 -14.97 7.86
CA ARG A 30 -0.43 -14.25 8.86
C ARG A 30 -1.24 -13.18 9.57
N LEU A 31 -1.14 -13.16 10.90
CA LEU A 31 -1.66 -12.10 11.76
C LEU A 31 -0.61 -11.00 11.91
N VAL A 32 -0.73 -9.96 11.10
CA VAL A 32 0.16 -8.77 11.14
C VAL A 32 -0.68 -7.54 11.40
N PRO A 33 -0.27 -6.63 12.31
CA PRO A 33 -0.95 -5.35 12.50
C PRO A 33 -1.05 -4.56 11.19
N TYR A 34 -2.15 -3.82 11.02
CA TYR A 34 -2.24 -2.80 9.98
C TYR A 34 -1.67 -1.47 10.51
N PRO A 35 -0.81 -0.77 9.75
CA PRO A 35 -0.34 -1.11 8.40
C PRO A 35 0.74 -2.21 8.41
N CYS A 36 0.67 -3.12 7.42
CA CYS A 36 1.74 -4.11 7.22
C CYS A 36 2.84 -3.55 6.30
N TRP A 37 4.00 -4.22 6.25
CA TRP A 37 5.14 -3.75 5.45
C TRP A 37 4.83 -3.54 3.95
N GLN A 38 3.88 -4.30 3.37
CA GLN A 38 3.46 -4.12 1.98
C GLN A 38 2.69 -2.80 1.79
N VAL A 39 1.83 -2.44 2.74
CA VAL A 39 1.12 -1.15 2.76
C VAL A 39 2.11 0.00 2.90
N GLU A 40 3.05 -0.10 3.84
CA GLU A 40 4.11 0.88 4.04
C GLU A 40 4.94 1.10 2.78
N TRP A 41 5.34 0.01 2.11
CA TRP A 41 6.06 0.06 0.86
C TRP A 41 5.26 0.75 -0.26
N ALA A 42 3.98 0.37 -0.42
CA ALA A 42 3.12 0.91 -1.48
C ALA A 42 2.84 2.40 -1.28
N THR A 43 2.51 2.81 -0.05
CA THR A 43 2.32 4.22 0.31
C THR A 43 3.59 5.03 0.09
N SER A 44 4.74 4.52 0.53
CA SER A 44 6.04 5.18 0.34
C SER A 44 6.40 5.37 -1.15
N ARG A 45 6.13 4.36 -2.00
CA ARG A 45 6.28 4.45 -3.47
C ARG A 45 5.38 5.54 -4.06
N GLN A 46 4.10 5.56 -3.69
CA GLN A 46 3.14 6.55 -4.18
C GLN A 46 3.50 7.98 -3.73
N ALA A 47 3.95 8.14 -2.49
CA ALA A 47 4.42 9.43 -1.98
C ALA A 47 5.62 9.94 -2.79
N ARG A 48 6.64 9.11 -3.00
CA ARG A 48 7.81 9.48 -3.84
C ARG A 48 7.42 9.81 -5.27
N ALA A 49 6.54 9.03 -5.89
CA ALA A 49 6.06 9.30 -7.24
C ALA A 49 5.29 10.63 -7.33
N SER A 50 4.50 10.95 -6.30
CA SER A 50 3.76 12.21 -6.22
C SER A 50 4.69 13.41 -6.05
N VAL A 51 5.70 13.30 -5.19
CA VAL A 51 6.75 14.32 -5.01
C VAL A 51 7.53 14.53 -6.32
N ALA A 52 7.96 13.45 -6.98
CA ALA A 52 8.69 13.54 -8.25
C ALA A 52 7.86 14.23 -9.35
N ARG A 53 6.56 13.92 -9.44
CA ARG A 53 5.64 14.58 -10.37
C ARG A 53 5.48 16.07 -10.06
N PHE A 54 5.31 16.41 -8.79
CA PHE A 54 5.17 17.79 -8.35
C PHE A 54 6.44 18.60 -8.70
N LEU A 55 7.61 18.13 -8.30
CA LEU A 55 8.88 18.81 -8.59
C LEU A 55 9.21 18.86 -10.08
N GLY A 56 8.83 17.83 -10.85
CA GLY A 56 9.01 17.80 -12.30
C GLY A 56 8.11 18.79 -13.05
N GLY A 57 6.94 19.12 -12.51
CA GLY A 57 6.02 20.11 -13.09
C GLY A 57 6.27 21.56 -12.66
N VAL A 58 7.24 21.79 -11.76
CA VAL A 58 7.71 23.13 -11.35
C VAL A 58 8.85 23.62 -12.26
N ARG A 59 9.33 22.79 -13.20
CA ARG A 59 10.29 23.19 -14.25
C ARG A 59 9.58 23.73 -15.47
#